data_AF-A0A015KP28-F1
#
_entry.id   AF-A0A015KP28-F1
#
_cell.length_a   1.000
_cell.length_b   1.000
_cell.length_c   1.000
_cell.angle_alpha   90.00
_cell.angle_beta   90.00
_cell.angle_gamma   90.00
#
_symmetry.space_group_name_H-M   'P 1'
#
loop_
_entity.id
_entity.type
_entity.pdbx_description
1 polymer ?
#
loop_
_entity_poly.entity_id
_entity_poly.type
_entity_poly.pdbx_seq_one_letter_code
_entity_poly.pdbx_strand_id
1 'polypeptide(L)'
;MSKFKDNIPNLNHVYLSKWLIYYYEAWMKTISKSILREYENFRRGIYPFDEQTSNQFEDDILKYWRFVVPLAKELGYVAQRIFGICINAASVERLWSNMGFLHTKGAID
;
A
#
# COMPACT_ATOMS: atom_id res chain seq x y z
N MET A 1 -12.08 6.70 13.60
CA MET A 1 -10.64 7.07 13.65
C MET A 1 -10.17 7.50 12.26
N SER A 2 -9.46 8.62 12.12
CA SER A 2 -8.84 8.96 10.83
C SER A 2 -7.71 7.97 10.54
N LYS A 3 -7.76 7.30 9.38
CA LYS A 3 -6.72 6.35 8.94
C LYS A 3 -5.36 7.04 8.68
N PHE A 4 -5.33 8.38 8.68
CA PHE A 4 -4.14 9.20 8.46
C PHE A 4 -3.93 10.13 9.64
N LYS A 5 -2.69 10.20 10.14
CA LYS A 5 -2.27 11.24 11.08
C LYS A 5 -2.01 12.50 10.27
N ASP A 6 -2.84 13.52 10.47
CA ASP A 6 -2.74 14.81 9.76
C ASP A 6 -1.47 15.61 10.13
N ASN A 7 -0.67 15.11 11.08
CA ASN A 7 0.46 15.81 11.66
C ASN A 7 1.82 15.53 10.96
N ILE A 8 1.83 14.82 9.82
CA ILE A 8 3.07 14.59 9.05
C ILE A 8 3.13 15.62 7.91
N PRO A 9 4.02 16.63 7.98
CA PRO A 9 4.18 17.60 6.91
C PRO A 9 4.57 16.85 5.62
N ASN A 10 3.86 17.11 4.52
CA ASN A 10 4.06 16.52 3.18
C ASN A 10 3.51 15.10 2.91
N LEU A 11 2.90 14.40 3.88
CA LEU A 11 2.19 13.15 3.61
C LEU A 11 0.71 13.39 3.25
N ASN A 12 0.46 14.24 2.26
CA ASN A 12 -0.90 14.52 1.79
C ASN A 12 -1.42 13.36 0.91
N HIS A 13 -2.67 12.96 1.05
CA HIS A 13 -3.34 11.88 0.30
C HIS A 13 -3.16 11.99 -1.22
N VAL A 14 -3.02 13.22 -1.75
CA VAL A 14 -2.72 13.50 -3.17
C VAL A 14 -1.34 13.00 -3.59
N TYR A 15 -0.32 13.08 -2.73
CA TYR A 15 1.00 12.51 -3.02
C TYR A 15 0.96 10.99 -2.92
N LEU A 16 0.23 10.44 -1.94
CA LEU A 16 0.09 8.99 -1.81
C LEU A 16 -0.62 8.38 -3.02
N SER A 17 -1.65 9.04 -3.56
CA SER A 17 -2.37 8.55 -4.73
C SER A 17 -1.48 8.49 -5.99
N LYS A 18 -0.55 9.44 -6.16
CA LYS A 18 0.47 9.39 -7.22
C LYS A 18 1.39 8.18 -7.08
N TRP A 19 1.84 7.88 -5.86
CA TRP A 19 2.67 6.70 -5.60
C TRP A 19 1.92 5.39 -5.85
N LEU A 20 0.64 5.31 -5.46
CA LEU A 20 -0.19 4.13 -5.72
C LEU A 20 -0.30 3.85 -7.22
N ILE A 21 -0.57 4.90 -8.04
CA ILE A 21 -0.56 4.78 -9.51
C ILE A 21 0.80 4.28 -9.97
N TYR A 22 1.87 4.97 -9.59
CA TYR A 22 3.23 4.62 -10.00
C TYR A 22 3.57 3.15 -9.72
N TYR A 23 3.31 2.65 -8.50
CA TYR A 23 3.61 1.28 -8.14
C TYR A 23 2.77 0.27 -8.92
N TYR A 24 1.47 0.55 -9.10
CA TYR A 24 0.61 -0.31 -9.89
C TYR A 24 1.12 -0.45 -11.31
N GLU A 25 1.39 0.67 -11.98
CA GLU A 25 1.86 0.68 -13.36
C GLU A 25 3.25 0.05 -13.50
N ALA A 26 4.15 0.31 -12.54
CA ALA A 26 5.48 -0.28 -12.51
C ALA A 26 5.46 -1.81 -12.36
N TRP A 27 4.55 -2.36 -11.55
CA TRP A 27 4.43 -3.80 -11.29
C TRP A 27 3.60 -4.55 -12.33
N MET A 28 2.48 -3.96 -12.78
CA MET A 28 1.57 -4.61 -13.73
C MET A 28 1.93 -4.33 -15.20
N LYS A 29 2.80 -3.34 -15.46
CA LYS A 29 3.18 -2.87 -16.80
C LYS A 29 1.97 -2.43 -17.63
N THR A 30 0.94 -1.91 -16.97
CA THR A 30 -0.31 -1.42 -17.56
C THR A 30 -0.75 -0.13 -16.88
N ILE A 31 -1.52 0.70 -17.59
CA ILE A 31 -2.05 1.96 -17.05
C ILE A 31 -3.19 1.66 -16.06
N SER A 32 -3.16 2.34 -14.91
CA SER A 32 -4.23 2.27 -13.91
C SER A 32 -5.55 2.85 -14.45
N LYS A 33 -6.67 2.17 -14.21
CA LYS A 33 -8.01 2.61 -14.65
C LYS A 33 -8.94 2.99 -13.51
N SER A 34 -8.74 2.46 -12.32
CA SER A 34 -9.66 2.59 -11.19
C SER A 34 -8.98 2.86 -9.85
N ILE A 35 -7.65 2.86 -9.76
CA ILE A 35 -6.93 2.95 -8.48
C ILE A 35 -7.30 4.19 -7.66
N LEU A 36 -7.52 5.34 -8.31
CA LEU A 36 -7.91 6.58 -7.62
C LEU A 36 -9.31 6.47 -7.02
N ARG A 37 -10.25 5.87 -7.75
CA ARG A 37 -11.62 5.62 -7.26
C ARG A 37 -11.62 4.63 -6.11
N GLU A 38 -10.84 3.56 -6.23
CA GLU A 38 -10.67 2.55 -5.18
C GLU A 38 -10.03 3.16 -3.92
N TYR A 39 -9.00 3.99 -4.09
CA TYR A 39 -8.33 4.69 -2.99
C TYR A 39 -9.26 5.68 -2.28
N GLU A 40 -10.09 6.41 -3.03
CA GLU A 40 -11.09 7.30 -2.45
C GLU A 40 -12.16 6.53 -1.66
N ASN A 41 -12.63 5.39 -2.19
CA ASN A 41 -13.53 4.49 -1.45
C ASN A 41 -12.87 3.99 -0.16
N PHE A 42 -11.58 3.64 -0.20
CA PHE A 42 -10.81 3.24 0.98
C PHE A 42 -10.72 4.34 2.03
N ARG A 43 -10.45 5.57 1.59
CA ARG A 43 -10.35 6.76 2.45
C ARG A 43 -11.69 7.08 3.12
N ARG A 44 -12.79 6.91 2.38
CA ARG A 44 -14.16 7.13 2.86
C ARG A 44 -14.73 5.96 3.67
N GLY A 45 -14.01 4.82 3.74
CA GLY A 45 -14.50 3.63 4.44
C GLY A 45 -15.74 3.03 3.79
N ILE A 46 -15.87 3.13 2.47
CA ILE A 46 -16.96 2.50 1.72
C ILE A 46 -16.65 1.01 1.61
N TYR A 47 -17.64 0.13 1.78
CA TYR A 47 -17.47 -1.32 1.61
C TYR A 47 -16.64 -1.66 0.36
N PRO A 48 -15.60 -2.52 0.46
CA PRO A 48 -15.20 -3.37 1.61
C PRO A 48 -14.19 -2.73 2.59
N PHE A 49 -14.06 -1.41 2.61
CA PHE A 49 -13.03 -0.69 3.37
C PHE A 49 -13.48 -0.13 4.72
N ASP A 50 -14.72 -0.43 5.11
CA ASP A 50 -15.26 -0.14 6.43
C ASP A 50 -14.63 -1.02 7.51
N GLU A 51 -14.66 -0.52 8.74
CA GLU A 51 -14.06 -1.17 9.91
C GLU A 51 -14.73 -2.52 10.25
N GLN A 52 -16.04 -2.63 10.03
CA GLN A 52 -16.79 -3.86 10.27
C GLN A 52 -16.32 -4.99 9.34
N THR A 53 -16.05 -4.68 8.08
CA THR A 53 -15.50 -5.64 7.11
C THR A 53 -14.07 -6.03 7.48
N SER A 54 -13.19 -5.08 7.85
CA SER A 54 -11.82 -5.42 8.23
C SER A 54 -11.73 -6.26 9.51
N ASN A 55 -12.57 -6.00 10.50
CA ASN A 55 -12.54 -6.70 11.79
C ASN A 55 -12.94 -8.18 11.69
N GLN A 56 -13.64 -8.59 10.62
CA GLN A 56 -13.94 -10.01 10.36
C GLN A 56 -12.71 -10.85 10.02
N PHE A 57 -11.55 -10.22 9.80
CA PHE A 57 -10.30 -10.91 9.46
C PHE A 57 -9.33 -11.04 10.65
N GLU A 58 -9.75 -10.74 11.89
CA GLU A 58 -8.95 -10.95 13.10
C GLU A 58 -7.54 -10.34 13.01
N ASP A 59 -7.44 -9.10 12.52
CA ASP A 59 -6.19 -8.38 12.27
C ASP A 59 -5.24 -9.02 11.23
N ASP A 60 -5.66 -10.08 10.54
CA ASP A 60 -4.94 -10.67 9.42
C ASP A 60 -5.09 -9.80 8.16
N ILE A 61 -4.21 -8.82 8.07
CA ILE A 61 -4.17 -7.82 6.99
C ILE A 61 -4.01 -8.48 5.61
N LEU A 62 -3.32 -9.61 5.50
CA LEU A 62 -3.17 -10.30 4.22
C LEU A 62 -4.45 -10.99 3.79
N LYS A 63 -5.16 -11.66 4.71
CA LYS A 63 -6.48 -12.25 4.40
C LYS A 63 -7.47 -11.17 4.01
N TYR A 64 -7.48 -10.04 4.72
CA TYR A 64 -8.29 -8.89 4.35
C TYR A 64 -7.99 -8.42 2.92
N TRP A 65 -6.73 -8.14 2.58
CA TRP A 65 -6.41 -7.69 1.23
C TRP A 65 -6.63 -8.75 0.15
N ARG A 66 -6.47 -10.05 0.46
CA ARG A 66 -6.88 -11.14 -0.44
C ARG A 66 -8.37 -11.11 -0.75
N PHE A 67 -9.21 -10.82 0.23
CA PHE A 67 -10.65 -10.63 0.05
C PHE A 67 -10.98 -9.37 -0.75
N VAL A 68 -10.23 -8.28 -0.55
CA VAL A 68 -10.47 -7.00 -1.24
C VAL A 68 -10.06 -7.02 -2.71
N VAL A 69 -9.02 -7.76 -3.10
CA VAL A 69 -8.53 -7.83 -4.50
C VAL A 69 -9.64 -8.02 -5.56
N PRO A 70 -10.60 -8.94 -5.44
CA PRO A 70 -11.68 -9.05 -6.43
C PRO A 70 -12.62 -7.84 -6.49
N LEU A 71 -12.74 -7.05 -5.42
CA LEU A 71 -13.64 -5.90 -5.30
C LEU A 71 -12.97 -4.57 -5.67
N ALA A 72 -11.66 -4.45 -5.39
CA ALA A 72 -10.81 -3.31 -5.69
C ALA A 72 -9.48 -3.83 -6.24
N LYS A 73 -9.47 -4.13 -7.55
CA LYS A 73 -8.40 -4.88 -8.20
C LYS A 73 -7.05 -4.18 -8.14
N GLU A 74 -7.02 -2.89 -8.44
CA GLU A 74 -5.76 -2.17 -8.59
C GLU A 74 -5.17 -1.82 -7.22
N LEU A 75 -5.98 -1.27 -6.33
CA LEU A 75 -5.59 -0.94 -4.98
C LEU A 75 -5.28 -2.20 -4.17
N GLY A 76 -6.14 -3.21 -4.26
CA GLY A 76 -5.97 -4.48 -3.56
C GLY A 76 -4.68 -5.20 -3.98
N TYR A 77 -4.34 -5.15 -5.27
CA TYR A 77 -3.07 -5.69 -5.76
C TYR A 77 -1.87 -4.96 -5.15
N VAL A 78 -1.87 -3.62 -5.19
CA VAL A 78 -0.77 -2.82 -4.64
C VAL A 78 -0.61 -3.07 -3.16
N ALA A 79 -1.72 -3.02 -2.40
CA ALA A 79 -1.70 -3.23 -0.97
C ALA A 79 -1.22 -4.65 -0.61
N GLN A 80 -1.77 -5.68 -1.23
CA GLN A 80 -1.35 -7.07 -1.01
C GLN A 80 0.16 -7.25 -1.28
N ARG A 81 0.69 -6.62 -2.34
CA ARG A 81 2.10 -6.71 -2.68
C ARG A 81 2.99 -5.99 -1.67
N ILE A 82 2.58 -4.80 -1.20
CA ILE A 82 3.28 -4.08 -0.13
C ILE A 82 3.28 -4.89 1.18
N PHE A 83 2.12 -5.38 1.63
CA PHE A 83 2.04 -6.18 2.85
C PHE A 83 2.79 -7.51 2.74
N GLY A 84 2.79 -8.14 1.57
CA GLY A 84 3.60 -9.33 1.30
C GLY A 84 5.11 -9.07 1.39
N ILE A 85 5.58 -7.89 0.98
CA ILE A 85 6.97 -7.46 1.18
C ILE A 85 7.25 -7.21 2.66
N CYS A 86 6.33 -6.56 3.38
CA CYS A 86 6.52 -6.16 4.78
C CYS A 86 6.57 -7.33 5.79
N ILE A 87 6.08 -8.51 5.42
CA ILE A 87 6.08 -9.68 6.32
C ILE A 87 7.45 -10.36 6.40
N ASN A 88 8.33 -10.11 5.44
CA ASN A 88 9.69 -10.63 5.45
C ASN A 88 10.69 -9.50 5.70
N ALA A 89 11.41 -9.53 6.82
CA ALA A 89 12.43 -8.52 7.15
C ALA A 89 13.46 -8.35 6.02
N ALA A 90 13.89 -9.45 5.38
CA ALA A 90 14.80 -9.39 4.25
C ALA A 90 14.17 -8.75 2.99
N SER A 91 12.85 -8.88 2.81
CA SER A 91 12.14 -8.21 1.70
C SER A 91 11.98 -6.72 1.97
N VAL A 92 11.76 -6.33 3.23
CA VAL A 92 11.77 -4.93 3.67
C VAL A 92 13.14 -4.32 3.40
N GLU A 93 14.23 -4.94 3.87
CA GLU A 93 15.60 -4.48 3.59
C GLU A 93 15.87 -4.34 2.08
N ARG A 94 15.50 -5.33 1.27
CA ARG A 94 15.63 -5.25 -0.20
C ARG A 94 14.80 -4.11 -0.80
N LEU A 95 13.62 -3.83 -0.27
CA LEU A 95 12.78 -2.71 -0.73
C LEU A 95 13.49 -1.38 -0.47
N TRP A 96 13.98 -1.16 0.76
CA TRP A 96 14.68 0.07 1.13
C TRP A 96 16.01 0.23 0.40
N SER A 97 16.75 -0.87 0.16
CA SER A 97 17.96 -0.85 -0.69
C SER A 97 17.64 -0.49 -2.13
N ASN A 98 16.60 -1.06 -2.73
CA ASN A 98 16.19 -0.74 -4.10
C ASN A 98 15.64 0.68 -4.26
N MET A 99 15.11 1.27 -3.18
CA MET A 99 14.68 2.66 -3.14
C MET A 99 15.82 3.65 -2.81
N GLY A 100 17.06 3.16 -2.61
CA GLY A 100 18.23 3.99 -2.32
C GLY A 100 18.30 4.54 -0.89
N PHE A 101 17.47 4.04 0.03
CA PHE A 101 17.45 4.50 1.43
C PHE A 101 18.52 3.82 2.30
N LEU A 102 18.92 2.60 1.95
CA LEU A 102 20.02 1.91 2.61
C LEU A 102 21.31 2.09 1.80
N HIS A 103 21.96 3.24 1.97
CA HIS A 103 23.38 3.32 1.66
C HIS A 103 24.13 2.58 2.76
N THR A 104 24.66 1.39 2.46
CA THR A 104 25.76 0.83 3.25
C THR A 104 26.85 1.89 3.27
N LYS A 105 27.15 2.44 4.46
CA LYS A 105 28.40 3.17 4.68
C LYS A 105 29.50 2.19 4.29
N GLY A 106 30.09 2.40 3.11
CA GLY A 106 31.28 1.67 2.71
C GLY A 106 32.30 1.83 3.82
N ALA A 107 32.83 0.69 4.27
CA ALA A 107 34.01 0.66 5.12
C ALA A 107 35.08 1.53 4.46
N ILE A 108 35.60 2.48 5.22
CA ILE A 108 36.79 3.23 4.87
C ILE A 108 37.94 2.25 5.11
N ASP A 109 38.59 1.82 4.03
CA ASP A 109 39.93 1.19 4.07
C ASP A 109 40.99 2.25 4.40
#